data_AF-F2R4R8-F1
#
_entry.id   AF-F2R4R8-F1
#
_cell.length_a   1.000
_cell.length_b   1.000
_cell.length_c   1.000
_cell.angle_alpha   90.00
_cell.angle_beta   90.00
_cell.angle_gamma   90.00
#
_symmetry.space_group_name_H-M   'P 1'
#
loop_
_entity.id
_entity.type
_entity.pdbx_description
1 polymer ?
#
loop_
_entity_poly.entity_id
_entity_poly.type
_entity_poly.pdbx_seq_one_letter_code
_entity_poly.pdbx_strand_id
1 'polypeptide(L)'
;MRNGAPFGRGIRPSAHDVREAVAASLSLREALRRLGRADSGAQRANLRRWITEDDLSTAHFLGQAHQRGRTSPTAKRPEEVLVRHSNGRRTAAKQLHRALRAVGVPDECARCGVGPEWLGRPMTLEVDHISGDWSDDRRENLRLLCPNCHATTTTWCRGAPGTMTRSERRWRNGDAADLGSVALDRA
;
A
#
# COMPACT_ATOMS: atom_id res chain seq x y z
N MET A 1 -36.82 -25.04 -21.48
CA MET A 1 -37.04 -24.38 -20.17
C MET A 1 -35.98 -24.91 -19.21
N ARG A 2 -35.01 -24.08 -18.78
CA ARG A 2 -33.96 -24.49 -17.82
C ARG A 2 -34.50 -24.23 -16.41
N ASN A 3 -34.85 -25.28 -15.69
CA ASN A 3 -35.29 -25.18 -14.30
C ASN A 3 -34.08 -24.91 -13.41
N GLY A 4 -34.04 -23.71 -12.82
CA GLY A 4 -33.12 -23.36 -11.76
C GLY A 4 -33.59 -23.92 -10.42
N ALA A 5 -32.73 -24.68 -9.75
CA ALA A 5 -32.85 -24.96 -8.33
C ALA A 5 -31.92 -23.99 -7.55
N PRO A 6 -32.42 -23.26 -6.54
CA PRO A 6 -31.65 -22.24 -5.85
C PRO A 6 -30.91 -22.83 -4.63
N PHE A 7 -29.61 -22.55 -4.52
CA PHE A 7 -28.79 -22.70 -3.30
C PHE A 7 -28.54 -24.12 -2.76
N GLY A 8 -27.63 -24.87 -3.39
CA GLY A 8 -27.14 -26.15 -2.89
C GLY A 8 -26.18 -26.05 -1.69
N ARG A 9 -26.73 -25.98 -0.47
CA ARG A 9 -26.09 -26.64 0.68
C ARG A 9 -26.31 -28.14 0.52
N GLY A 10 -25.25 -28.94 0.48
CA GLY A 10 -25.36 -30.37 0.82
C GLY A 10 -24.41 -31.34 0.12
N ILE A 11 -24.15 -31.20 -1.18
CA ILE A 11 -23.47 -32.26 -1.93
C ILE A 11 -22.26 -31.71 -2.69
N ARG A 12 -21.11 -32.38 -2.57
CA ARG A 12 -19.88 -32.10 -3.33
C ARG A 12 -20.15 -32.32 -4.83
N PRO A 13 -19.83 -31.37 -5.74
CA PRO A 13 -19.88 -31.59 -7.18
C PRO A 13 -19.02 -32.78 -7.61
N SER A 14 -19.30 -33.38 -8.77
CA SER A 14 -18.47 -34.47 -9.27
C SER A 14 -17.02 -34.00 -9.50
N ALA A 15 -16.05 -34.90 -9.37
CA ALA A 15 -14.65 -34.57 -9.65
C ALA A 15 -14.45 -34.04 -11.08
N HIS A 16 -15.25 -34.53 -12.03
CA HIS A 16 -15.27 -34.03 -13.41
C HIS A 16 -15.73 -32.56 -13.46
N ASP A 17 -16.84 -32.21 -12.80
CA ASP A 17 -17.34 -30.84 -12.77
C ASP A 17 -16.35 -29.88 -12.10
N VAL A 18 -15.70 -30.32 -11.01
CA VAL A 18 -14.67 -29.51 -10.34
C VAL A 18 -13.48 -29.29 -11.27
N ARG A 19 -13.00 -30.33 -11.97
CA ARG A 19 -11.90 -30.23 -12.93
C ARG A 19 -12.22 -29.27 -14.07
N GLU A 20 -13.37 -29.42 -14.72
CA GLU A 20 -13.82 -28.54 -15.80
C GLU A 20 -13.93 -27.08 -15.33
N ALA A 21 -14.53 -26.86 -14.16
CA ALA A 21 -14.68 -25.53 -13.60
C ALA A 21 -13.33 -24.88 -13.25
N VAL A 22 -12.36 -25.64 -12.72
CA VAL A 22 -11.02 -25.15 -12.39
C VAL A 22 -10.21 -24.86 -13.65
N ALA A 23 -10.22 -25.77 -14.63
CA ALA A 23 -9.50 -25.59 -15.89
C ALA A 23 -9.99 -24.34 -16.65
N ALA A 24 -11.29 -24.06 -16.64
CA ALA A 24 -11.88 -22.93 -17.34
C ALA A 24 -11.88 -21.59 -16.56
N SER A 25 -11.20 -21.51 -15.41
CA SER A 25 -11.24 -20.33 -14.53
C SER A 25 -9.86 -19.78 -14.21
N LEU A 26 -9.78 -18.47 -13.94
CA LEU A 26 -8.56 -17.80 -13.47
C LEU A 26 -8.60 -17.47 -11.97
N SER A 27 -9.69 -17.85 -11.29
CA SER A 27 -9.86 -17.61 -9.85
C SER A 27 -10.89 -18.57 -9.21
N LEU A 28 -10.79 -18.75 -7.89
CA LEU A 28 -11.76 -19.52 -7.10
C LEU A 28 -13.20 -18.97 -7.21
N ARG A 29 -13.37 -17.65 -7.29
CA ARG A 29 -14.68 -17.01 -7.46
C ARG A 29 -15.32 -17.42 -8.79
N GLU A 30 -14.52 -17.42 -9.85
CA GLU A 30 -15.00 -17.80 -11.17
C GLU A 30 -15.33 -19.29 -11.26
N ALA A 31 -14.50 -20.14 -10.66
CA ALA A 31 -14.76 -21.58 -10.55
C ALA A 31 -16.06 -21.84 -9.77
N LEU A 32 -16.28 -21.17 -8.63
CA LEU A 32 -17.55 -21.26 -7.88
C LEU A 32 -18.75 -20.79 -8.71
N ARG A 33 -18.60 -19.70 -9.46
CA ARG A 33 -19.64 -19.20 -10.37
C ARG A 33 -20.01 -20.24 -11.44
N ARG A 34 -19.01 -20.90 -12.05
CA ARG A 34 -19.22 -21.97 -13.04
C ARG A 34 -19.91 -23.20 -12.43
N LEU A 35 -19.58 -23.51 -11.18
CA LEU A 35 -20.24 -24.57 -10.40
C LEU A 35 -21.65 -24.17 -9.90
N GLY A 36 -22.15 -22.98 -10.21
CA GLY A 36 -23.45 -22.49 -9.73
C GLY A 36 -23.50 -22.24 -8.21
N ARG A 37 -22.33 -22.04 -7.57
CA ARG A 37 -22.20 -21.88 -6.12
C ARG A 37 -21.96 -20.42 -5.75
N ALA A 38 -22.48 -20.05 -4.58
CA ALA A 38 -22.24 -18.72 -4.02
C ALA A 38 -20.75 -18.51 -3.69
N ASP A 39 -20.27 -17.29 -3.90
CA ASP A 39 -18.93 -16.88 -3.51
C ASP A 39 -18.89 -16.52 -2.02
N SER A 40 -18.71 -17.53 -1.16
CA SER A 40 -18.60 -17.36 0.30
C SER A 40 -17.35 -18.03 0.86
N GLY A 41 -16.93 -17.65 2.07
CA GLY A 41 -15.76 -18.25 2.73
C GLY A 41 -15.86 -19.77 2.84
N ALA A 42 -17.02 -20.29 3.25
CA ALA A 42 -17.27 -21.73 3.35
C ALA A 42 -17.20 -22.43 1.98
N GLN A 43 -17.76 -21.83 0.93
CA GLN A 43 -17.70 -22.41 -0.43
C GLN A 43 -16.28 -22.37 -1.01
N ARG A 44 -15.51 -21.31 -0.75
CA ARG A 44 -14.09 -21.24 -1.11
C ARG A 44 -13.27 -22.29 -0.39
N ALA A 45 -13.55 -22.54 0.90
CA ALA A 45 -12.88 -23.60 1.66
C ALA A 45 -13.22 -24.99 1.10
N ASN A 46 -14.49 -25.24 0.80
CA ASN A 46 -14.92 -26.48 0.16
C ASN A 46 -14.24 -26.69 -1.21
N LEU A 47 -14.19 -25.66 -2.06
CA LEU A 47 -13.56 -25.75 -3.36
C LEU A 47 -12.05 -26.04 -3.25
N ARG A 48 -11.34 -25.39 -2.32
CA ARG A 48 -9.93 -25.70 -2.07
C ARG A 48 -9.74 -27.15 -1.64
N ARG A 49 -10.60 -27.64 -0.75
CA ARG A 49 -10.58 -29.04 -0.33
C ARG A 49 -10.76 -30.00 -1.52
N TRP A 50 -11.75 -29.76 -2.38
CA TRP A 50 -11.97 -30.61 -3.57
C TRP A 50 -10.81 -30.55 -4.55
N ILE A 51 -10.21 -29.37 -4.77
CA ILE A 51 -9.02 -29.19 -5.60
C ILE A 51 -7.85 -30.04 -5.08
N THR A 52 -7.64 -30.07 -3.76
CA THR A 52 -6.61 -30.90 -3.13
C THR A 52 -6.95 -32.38 -3.20
N GLU A 53 -8.19 -32.77 -2.92
CA GLU A 53 -8.65 -34.16 -2.98
C GLU A 53 -8.56 -34.76 -4.39
N ASP A 54 -8.77 -33.95 -5.43
CA ASP A 54 -8.76 -34.35 -6.83
C ASP A 54 -7.40 -34.09 -7.55
N ASP A 55 -6.38 -33.67 -6.80
CA ASP A 55 -5.03 -33.32 -7.28
C ASP A 55 -5.03 -32.37 -8.50
N LEU A 56 -5.83 -31.30 -8.40
CA LEU A 56 -5.99 -30.33 -9.48
C LEU A 56 -5.01 -29.16 -9.34
N SER A 57 -4.29 -28.87 -10.42
CA SER A 57 -3.44 -27.68 -10.47
C SER A 57 -4.26 -26.38 -10.52
N THR A 58 -3.83 -25.39 -9.74
CA THR A 58 -4.36 -24.00 -9.76
C THR A 58 -3.25 -22.99 -10.05
N ALA A 59 -2.12 -23.43 -10.61
CA ALA A 59 -0.98 -22.55 -10.91
C ALA A 59 -1.34 -21.41 -11.89
N HIS A 60 -2.33 -21.64 -12.76
CA HIS A 60 -2.88 -20.64 -13.69
C HIS A 60 -3.85 -19.65 -13.03
N PHE A 61 -4.24 -19.85 -11.76
CA PHE A 61 -5.08 -18.90 -11.06
C PHE A 61 -4.29 -17.64 -10.75
N LEU A 62 -4.68 -16.54 -11.39
CA LEU A 62 -4.01 -15.25 -11.25
C LEU A 62 -4.33 -14.62 -9.88
N GLY A 63 -5.48 -14.90 -9.28
CA GLY A 63 -5.87 -14.29 -8.00
C GLY A 63 -5.80 -12.75 -8.07
N GLN A 64 -5.14 -12.12 -7.09
CA GLN A 64 -4.91 -10.66 -7.10
C GLN A 64 -3.87 -10.24 -8.16
N ALA A 65 -3.10 -11.17 -8.74
CA ALA A 65 -2.13 -10.86 -9.79
C ALA A 65 -2.79 -10.32 -11.06
N HIS A 66 -4.06 -10.66 -11.33
CA HIS A 66 -4.81 -10.04 -12.44
C HIS A 66 -4.99 -8.52 -12.28
N GLN A 67 -4.86 -7.99 -11.05
CA GLN A 67 -4.89 -6.55 -10.78
C GLN A 67 -3.49 -5.94 -10.62
N ARG A 68 -2.41 -6.72 -10.71
CA ARG A 68 -1.05 -6.17 -10.63
C ARG A 68 -0.81 -5.24 -11.82
N GLY A 69 -0.25 -4.07 -11.53
CA GLY A 69 -0.01 -3.02 -12.52
C GLY A 69 -1.25 -2.21 -12.91
N ARG A 70 -2.46 -2.58 -12.46
CA ARG A 70 -3.67 -1.79 -12.70
C ARG A 70 -3.88 -0.77 -11.59
N THR A 71 -3.94 0.50 -11.97
CA THR A 71 -4.38 1.57 -11.08
C THR A 71 -5.90 1.55 -10.97
N SER A 72 -6.44 1.80 -9.77
CA SER A 72 -7.90 1.93 -9.60
C SER A 72 -8.43 3.03 -10.53
N PRO A 73 -9.55 2.82 -11.26
CA PRO A 73 -10.20 3.86 -12.05
C PRO A 73 -10.56 5.10 -11.22
N THR A 74 -10.77 4.91 -9.91
CA THR A 74 -11.12 5.97 -8.95
C THR A 74 -9.91 6.53 -8.19
N ALA A 75 -8.70 6.21 -8.61
CA ALA A 75 -7.51 6.76 -7.99
C ALA A 75 -7.43 8.28 -8.23
N LYS A 76 -7.58 9.06 -7.15
CA LYS A 76 -7.36 10.51 -7.18
C LYS A 76 -6.01 10.88 -7.80
N ARG A 77 -6.03 11.89 -8.66
CA ARG A 77 -4.82 12.48 -9.22
C ARG A 77 -4.03 13.23 -8.15
N PRO A 78 -2.73 13.48 -8.36
CA PRO A 78 -1.92 14.19 -7.38
C PRO A 78 -2.48 15.58 -7.04
N GLU A 79 -3.04 16.29 -8.01
CA GLU A 79 -3.60 17.63 -7.83
C GLU A 79 -4.88 17.63 -6.99
N GLU A 80 -5.57 16.50 -6.87
CA GLU A 80 -6.73 16.34 -6.00
C GLU A 80 -6.35 15.89 -4.57
N VAL A 81 -5.13 15.39 -4.40
CA VAL A 81 -4.61 14.87 -3.14
C VAL A 81 -3.79 15.96 -2.42
N LEU A 82 -2.90 16.63 -3.15
CA LEU A 82 -1.94 17.61 -2.64
C LEU A 82 -2.56 19.00 -2.49
N VAL A 83 -3.62 19.08 -1.69
CA VAL A 83 -4.37 20.31 -1.44
C VAL A 83 -4.60 20.49 0.05
N ARG A 84 -5.01 21.69 0.45
CA ARG A 84 -5.48 21.92 1.81
C ARG A 84 -6.94 21.49 1.93
N HIS A 85 -7.27 20.71 2.96
CA HIS A 85 -8.61 20.19 3.20
C HIS A 85 -9.24 20.81 4.44
N SER A 86 -10.55 21.08 4.39
CA SER A 86 -11.34 21.60 5.51
C SER A 86 -12.33 20.57 6.09
N ASN A 87 -12.37 19.36 5.52
CA ASN A 87 -13.42 18.37 5.74
C ASN A 87 -13.24 17.49 7.00
N GLY A 88 -12.26 17.80 7.86
CA GLY A 88 -12.02 17.06 9.10
C GLY A 88 -11.43 15.65 8.91
N ARG A 89 -11.14 15.21 7.68
CA ARG A 89 -10.62 13.87 7.39
C ARG A 89 -9.18 13.94 6.91
N ARG A 90 -8.29 13.25 7.61
CA ARG A 90 -6.88 13.14 7.22
C ARG A 90 -6.75 12.28 5.96
N THR A 91 -5.96 12.74 5.00
CA THR A 91 -5.56 11.95 3.84
C THR A 91 -4.70 10.77 4.26
N ALA A 92 -4.98 9.58 3.70
CA ALA A 92 -4.20 8.40 4.02
C ALA A 92 -2.75 8.54 3.51
N ALA A 93 -1.76 8.17 4.34
CA ALA A 93 -0.34 8.30 3.99
C ALA A 93 0.02 7.64 2.63
N LYS A 94 -0.58 6.49 2.31
CA LYS A 94 -0.40 5.82 1.01
C LYS A 94 -0.83 6.68 -0.19
N GLN A 95 -1.87 7.52 -0.03
CA GLN A 95 -2.32 8.44 -1.07
C GLN A 95 -1.33 9.59 -1.24
N LEU A 96 -0.84 10.15 -0.12
CA LEU A 96 0.18 11.20 -0.12
C LEU A 96 1.48 10.70 -0.76
N HIS A 97 1.99 9.52 -0.38
CA HIS A 97 3.15 8.89 -1.04
C HIS A 97 2.97 8.76 -2.55
N ARG A 98 1.83 8.21 -2.99
CA ARG A 98 1.56 8.06 -4.41
C ARG A 98 1.55 9.41 -5.13
N ALA A 99 0.93 10.42 -4.54
CA ALA A 99 0.83 11.75 -5.12
C ALA A 99 2.19 12.45 -5.19
N LEU A 100 2.98 12.40 -4.11
CA LEU A 100 4.34 12.94 -4.06
C LEU A 100 5.23 12.29 -5.13
N ARG A 101 5.23 10.96 -5.21
CA ARG A 101 5.98 10.25 -6.25
C ARG A 101 5.56 10.64 -7.66
N ALA A 102 4.26 10.81 -7.89
CA ALA A 102 3.73 11.18 -9.20
C ALA A 102 4.09 12.60 -9.64
N VAL A 103 4.32 13.53 -8.70
CA VAL A 103 4.84 14.88 -8.99
C VAL A 103 6.36 14.98 -8.95
N GLY A 104 7.07 13.83 -8.93
CA GLY A 104 8.52 13.78 -9.05
C GLY A 104 9.29 14.00 -7.74
N VAL A 105 8.65 13.85 -6.58
CA VAL A 105 9.37 13.87 -5.31
C VAL A 105 10.26 12.63 -5.20
N PRO A 106 11.58 12.79 -4.96
CA PRO A 106 12.47 11.67 -4.74
C PRO A 106 12.02 10.81 -3.56
N ASP A 107 12.16 9.49 -3.69
CA ASP A 107 11.84 8.54 -2.62
C ASP A 107 13.02 8.42 -1.65
N GLU A 108 13.43 9.56 -1.09
CA GLU A 108 14.55 9.68 -0.16
C GLU A 108 14.17 10.54 1.05
N CYS A 109 14.81 10.27 2.18
CA CYS A 109 14.65 11.07 3.37
C CYS A 109 15.16 12.48 3.12
N ALA A 110 14.29 13.48 3.22
CA ALA A 110 14.62 14.89 3.04
C ALA A 110 15.64 15.43 4.06
N ARG A 111 15.96 14.66 5.11
CA ARG A 111 16.95 15.04 6.14
C ARG A 111 18.30 14.36 5.98
N CYS A 112 18.33 13.04 5.78
CA CYS A 112 19.58 12.29 5.73
C CYS A 112 19.88 11.65 4.38
N GLY A 113 19.01 11.81 3.39
CA GLY A 113 19.17 11.25 2.04
C GLY A 113 19.03 9.74 1.94
N VAL A 114 18.73 9.01 3.03
CA VAL A 114 18.52 7.56 2.93
C VAL A 114 17.31 7.26 2.04
N GLY A 115 17.48 6.33 1.12
CA GLY A 115 16.41 5.87 0.23
C GLY A 115 15.40 4.96 0.93
N PRO A 116 14.54 4.27 0.14
CA PRO A 116 13.49 3.40 0.64
C PRO A 116 14.01 1.99 0.95
N GLU A 117 15.33 1.82 1.12
CA GLU A 117 15.99 0.56 1.44
C GLU A 117 16.90 0.75 2.65
N TRP A 118 16.82 -0.20 3.58
CA TRP A 118 17.67 -0.27 4.76
C TRP A 118 18.23 -1.69 4.90
N LEU A 119 19.55 -1.83 4.84
CA LEU A 119 20.26 -3.12 4.93
C LEU A 119 19.73 -4.17 3.92
N GLY A 120 19.52 -3.77 2.66
CA GLY A 120 19.01 -4.67 1.62
C GLY A 120 17.53 -5.00 1.74
N ARG A 121 16.79 -4.35 2.65
CA ARG A 121 15.36 -4.59 2.87
C ARG A 121 14.55 -3.32 2.63
N PRO A 122 13.35 -3.41 2.03
CA PRO A 122 12.48 -2.26 1.85
C PRO A 122 12.14 -1.59 3.19
N MET A 123 12.26 -0.28 3.24
CA MET A 123 11.90 0.58 4.35
C MET A 123 10.91 1.63 3.85
N THR A 124 9.81 1.80 4.56
CA THR A 124 8.84 2.84 4.26
C THR A 124 9.37 4.17 4.77
N LEU A 125 9.56 5.14 3.88
CA LEU A 125 9.66 6.54 4.28
C LEU A 125 8.29 7.01 4.80
N GLU A 126 8.29 7.93 5.73
CA GLU A 126 7.10 8.44 6.39
C GLU A 126 6.81 9.86 5.89
N VAL A 127 5.53 10.17 5.67
CA VAL A 127 5.11 11.53 5.32
C VAL A 127 5.06 12.38 6.58
N ASP A 128 5.86 13.43 6.60
CA ASP A 128 5.83 14.46 7.62
C ASP A 128 5.28 15.77 7.05
N HIS A 129 4.41 16.40 7.83
CA HIS A 129 3.90 17.74 7.56
C HIS A 129 4.84 18.73 8.25
N ILE A 130 5.54 19.56 7.47
CA ILE A 130 6.55 20.52 7.97
C ILE A 130 5.94 21.46 9.02
N SER A 131 4.70 21.91 8.82
CA SER A 131 3.96 22.74 9.77
C SER A 131 3.36 21.98 10.95
N GLY A 132 3.29 20.65 10.89
CA GLY A 132 2.50 19.81 11.80
C GLY A 132 0.99 19.87 11.56
N ASP A 133 0.50 20.71 10.65
CA ASP A 133 -0.90 20.77 10.24
C ASP A 133 -1.21 19.64 9.25
N TRP A 134 -1.87 18.60 9.76
CA TRP A 134 -2.28 17.44 8.96
C TRP A 134 -3.31 17.78 7.88
N SER A 135 -3.98 18.93 7.97
CA SER A 135 -5.00 19.35 6.99
C SER A 135 -4.39 20.02 5.75
N ASP A 136 -3.11 20.39 5.81
CA ASP A 136 -2.38 21.04 4.73
C ASP A 136 -1.51 20.02 3.97
N ASP A 137 -2.11 19.28 3.04
CA ASP A 137 -1.41 18.28 2.22
C ASP A 137 -0.73 18.89 0.97
N ARG A 138 -0.62 20.22 0.90
CA ARG A 138 0.07 20.87 -0.23
C ARG A 138 1.53 20.41 -0.30
N ARG A 139 2.04 20.28 -1.53
CA ARG A 139 3.39 19.73 -1.80
C ARG A 139 4.48 20.40 -0.97
N GLU A 140 4.39 21.72 -0.79
CA GLU A 140 5.38 22.55 -0.11
C GLU A 140 5.41 22.29 1.39
N ASN A 141 4.31 21.77 1.97
CA ASN A 141 4.20 21.43 3.38
C ASN A 141 4.55 19.96 3.67
N LEU A 142 4.78 19.12 2.66
CA LEU A 142 5.06 17.70 2.83
C LEU A 142 6.53 17.37 2.57
N ARG A 143 7.09 16.47 3.38
CA ARG A 143 8.39 15.84 3.14
C ARG A 143 8.36 14.36 3.49
N LEU A 144 9.26 13.60 2.87
CA LEU A 144 9.50 12.21 3.21
C LEU A 144 10.65 12.13 4.21
N LEU A 145 10.48 11.37 5.30
CA LEU A 145 11.53 11.14 6.30
C LEU A 145 11.67 9.65 6.58
N CYS A 146 12.88 9.16 6.84
CA CYS A 146 13.02 7.81 7.37
C CYS A 146 12.50 7.74 8.82
N PRO A 147 12.11 6.56 9.34
CA PRO A 147 11.56 6.41 10.69
C PRO A 147 12.45 7.02 11.78
N ASN A 148 13.77 6.90 11.64
CA ASN A 148 14.73 7.46 12.59
C ASN A 148 14.76 9.00 12.56
N CYS A 149 14.68 9.60 11.36
CA CYS A 149 14.67 11.06 11.23
C CYS A 149 13.32 11.66 11.64
N HIS A 150 12.23 10.94 11.36
CA HIS A 150 10.89 11.38 11.71
C HIS A 150 10.66 11.34 13.22
N ALA A 151 11.17 10.32 13.92
CA ALA A 151 11.07 10.20 15.37
C ALA A 151 11.67 11.38 16.16
N THR A 152 12.53 12.20 15.53
CA THR A 152 13.16 13.36 16.17
C THR A 152 12.51 14.69 15.78
N THR A 153 11.46 14.70 14.95
CA THR A 153 10.78 15.97 14.61
C THR A 153 9.94 16.44 15.80
N THR A 154 9.80 17.76 15.96
CA THR A 154 8.88 18.33 16.96
C THR A 154 7.42 18.00 16.68
N THR A 155 7.10 17.64 15.44
CA THR A 155 5.76 17.22 14.98
C THR A 155 5.44 15.76 15.31
N TRP A 156 6.44 14.96 15.71
CA TRP A 156 6.29 13.55 16.02
C TRP A 156 5.47 13.32 17.29
N CYS A 157 4.48 12.41 17.20
CA CYS A 157 3.69 11.92 18.34
C CYS A 157 3.12 12.99 19.29
N ARG A 158 2.67 14.17 18.80
CA ARG A 158 1.98 15.20 19.61
C ARG A 158 2.53 15.35 21.05
N GLY A 159 3.80 15.69 21.22
CA GLY A 159 4.44 15.77 22.55
C GLY A 159 5.05 17.13 22.86
N ALA A 160 4.26 18.02 23.48
CA ALA A 160 4.69 19.29 24.12
C ALA A 160 5.41 20.32 23.20
N PRO A 161 5.43 21.63 23.55
CA PRO A 161 6.24 22.60 22.83
C PRO A 161 7.71 22.34 23.13
N GLY A 162 8.30 21.38 22.43
CA GLY A 162 9.73 21.11 22.44
C GLY A 162 10.45 22.16 21.62
N THR A 163 11.39 22.86 22.26
CA THR A 163 12.31 23.79 21.62
C THR A 163 12.91 23.15 20.37
N MET A 164 12.66 23.74 19.18
CA MET A 164 13.20 23.25 17.89
C MET A 164 14.65 22.81 18.07
N THR A 165 14.98 21.60 17.64
CA THR A 165 16.36 21.12 17.69
C THR A 165 17.26 22.08 16.92
N ARG A 166 18.54 22.19 17.33
CA ARG A 166 19.52 23.04 16.63
C ARG A 166 19.61 22.68 15.14
N SER A 167 19.42 21.39 14.83
CA SER A 167 19.24 20.87 13.48
C SER A 167 18.02 21.49 12.79
N GLU A 168 16.81 21.41 13.34
CA GLU A 168 15.59 21.93 12.70
C GLU A 168 15.65 23.45 12.42
N ARG A 169 16.29 24.22 13.31
CA ARG A 169 16.49 25.66 13.11
C ARG A 169 17.42 26.00 11.94
N ARG A 170 18.53 25.27 11.81
CA ARG A 170 19.50 25.44 10.71
C ARG A 170 18.87 25.22 9.34
N TRP A 171 18.00 24.21 9.24
CA TRP A 171 17.27 23.91 8.00
C TRP A 171 16.17 24.92 7.67
N ARG A 172 15.40 25.40 8.67
CA ARG A 172 14.36 26.43 8.45
C ARG A 172 14.93 27.76 7.94
N ASN A 173 16.19 28.06 8.25
CA ASN A 173 16.86 29.29 7.86
C ASN A 173 17.64 29.19 6.54
N GLY A 174 17.65 28.03 5.86
CA GLY A 174 18.28 27.86 4.55
C GLY A 174 19.79 27.57 4.57
N ASP A 175 20.38 27.25 5.72
CA ASP A 175 21.82 26.94 5.83
C ASP A 175 22.10 25.47 5.48
N ALA A 176 22.01 25.13 4.19
CA ALA A 176 22.39 23.83 3.63
C ALA A 176 23.91 23.65 3.46
N ALA A 177 24.73 24.58 3.94
CA ALA A 177 26.18 24.48 3.88
C ALA A 177 26.70 23.82 5.16
N ASP A 178 27.45 22.74 5.00
CA ASP A 178 28.19 21.96 6.00
C ASP A 178 27.41 20.82 6.70
N LEU A 179 27.11 19.78 5.92
CA LEU A 179 27.33 18.41 6.35
C LEU A 179 28.69 17.98 5.78
N GLY A 180 29.76 18.51 6.37
CA GLY A 180 31.13 18.15 6.06
C GLY A 180 31.33 16.64 6.11
N SER A 181 31.84 16.11 5.00
CA SER A 181 32.82 15.04 4.93
C SER A 181 33.14 14.37 6.27
N VAL A 182 32.39 13.32 6.63
CA VAL A 182 33.00 12.26 7.44
C VAL A 182 33.71 11.38 6.42
N ALA A 183 34.96 11.75 6.16
CA ALA A 183 35.89 10.94 5.39
C ALA A 183 35.91 9.54 6.01
N LEU A 184 35.56 8.54 5.20
CA LEU A 184 35.97 7.17 5.44
C LEU A 184 37.49 7.11 5.24
N ASP A 185 38.23 7.37 6.31
CA ASP A 185 39.66 7.03 6.39
C ASP A 185 39.93 6.22 7.66
N ARG A 186 40.00 4.90 7.44
CA ARG A 186 40.96 3.92 7.99
C ARG A 186 41.16 3.82 9.51
N ALA A 187 40.83 2.64 10.05
CA ALA A 187 41.82 1.61 10.40
C ALA A 187 41.13 0.23 10.42
#